data_AF-A0A9K3PMV4-F1
#
_entry.id   AF-A0A9K3PMV4-F1
#
_cell.length_a   1.000
_cell.length_b   1.000
_cell.length_c   1.000
_cell.angle_alpha   90.00
_cell.angle_beta   90.00
_cell.angle_gamma   90.00
#
_symmetry.space_group_name_H-M   'P 1'
#
loop_
_entity.id
_entity.type
_entity.pdbx_description
1 polymer ?
#
loop_
_entity_poly.entity_id
_entity_poly.type
_entity_poly.pdbx_seq_one_letter_code
_entity_poly.pdbx_strand_id
1 'polypeptide(L)'
;MADYSDNEIAEMKDLIVSLSMEKTDHDRRIRVKDVFVEALSRPNGMPQRFSNLFDLVLTQVGDQVQMQAKKKFFEQQQQQQQQPEDTFVSEEDGEVAVEDGELRIKSPEELQLWALVDMMVQSKTIVKKRNGELGSKGTFQ
;
A
#
# COMPACT_ATOMS: atom_id res chain seq x y z
N MET A 1 -15.61 18.00 -3.86
CA MET A 1 -14.89 16.96 -3.09
C MET A 1 -15.56 16.89 -1.74
N ALA A 2 -15.59 15.73 -1.08
CA ALA A 2 -16.08 15.67 0.29
C ALA A 2 -15.09 16.43 1.18
N ASP A 3 -15.59 17.31 2.06
CA ASP A 3 -14.76 18.03 3.02
C ASP A 3 -14.42 17.08 4.17
N TYR A 4 -13.18 16.60 4.16
CA TYR A 4 -12.57 15.83 5.25
C TYR A 4 -11.79 16.79 6.14
N SER A 5 -11.91 16.62 7.45
CA SER A 5 -11.06 17.36 8.38
C SER A 5 -9.61 16.87 8.32
N ASP A 6 -8.66 17.75 8.64
CA ASP A 6 -7.24 17.39 8.70
C ASP A 6 -6.99 16.23 9.69
N ASN A 7 -7.76 16.17 10.77
CA ASN A 7 -7.71 15.08 11.75
C ASN A 7 -8.14 13.74 11.12
N GLU A 8 -9.25 13.71 10.37
CA GLU A 8 -9.69 12.48 9.68
C GLU A 8 -8.65 12.00 8.66
N ILE A 9 -8.02 12.93 7.95
CA ILE A 9 -6.94 12.62 7.00
C ILE A 9 -5.72 12.04 7.73
N ALA A 10 -5.32 12.65 8.84
CA ALA A 10 -4.20 12.19 9.65
C ALA A 10 -4.44 10.80 10.25
N GLU A 11 -5.61 10.58 10.85
CA GLU A 11 -5.99 9.27 11.40
C GLU A 11 -6.02 8.19 10.31
N MET A 12 -6.57 8.52 9.13
CA MET A 12 -6.58 7.59 8.00
C MET A 12 -5.17 7.29 7.48
N LYS A 13 -4.28 8.29 7.49
CA LYS A 13 -2.89 8.13 7.10
C LYS A 13 -2.17 7.18 8.05
N ASP A 14 -2.34 7.37 9.35
CA ASP A 14 -1.73 6.51 10.37
C ASP A 14 -2.23 5.07 10.26
N LEU A 15 -3.53 4.89 10.00
CA LEU A 15 -4.12 3.59 9.72
C LEU A 15 -3.47 2.92 8.50
N ILE A 16 -3.37 3.62 7.38
CA ILE A 16 -2.79 3.07 6.13
C ILE A 16 -1.31 2.73 6.31
N VAL A 17 -0.55 3.59 6.97
CA VAL A 17 0.85 3.32 7.28
C VAL A 17 0.96 2.09 8.18
N SER A 18 0.15 2.00 9.23
CA SER A 18 0.11 0.81 10.11
C SER A 18 -0.20 -0.46 9.34
N LEU A 19 -1.16 -0.44 8.41
CA LEU A 19 -1.50 -1.61 7.59
C LEU A 19 -0.38 -1.97 6.61
N SER A 20 0.35 -0.98 6.08
CA SER A 20 1.46 -1.21 5.15
C SER A 20 2.68 -1.85 5.81
N MET A 21 2.81 -1.75 7.15
CA MET A 21 3.92 -2.29 7.93
C MET A 21 3.64 -3.68 8.52
N GLU A 22 2.53 -4.30 8.15
CA GLU A 22 2.21 -5.66 8.57
C GLU A 22 3.26 -6.66 8.12
N LYS A 23 3.56 -7.63 8.99
CA LYS A 23 4.66 -8.59 8.79
C LYS A 23 4.46 -9.44 7.54
N THR A 24 3.23 -9.84 7.25
CA THR A 24 2.91 -10.68 6.11
C THR A 24 1.77 -10.10 5.30
N ASP A 25 1.75 -10.42 4.01
CA ASP A 25 0.65 -10.07 3.12
C ASP A 25 -0.69 -10.61 3.66
N HIS A 26 -0.70 -11.84 4.17
CA HIS A 26 -1.90 -12.50 4.68
C HIS A 26 -2.52 -11.71 5.85
N ASP A 27 -1.71 -11.34 6.84
CA ASP A 27 -2.15 -10.60 8.02
C ASP A 27 -2.68 -9.21 7.62
N ARG A 28 -1.98 -8.55 6.69
CA ARG A 28 -2.46 -7.29 6.09
C ARG A 28 -3.82 -7.44 5.46
N ARG A 29 -4.03 -8.47 4.63
CA ARG A 29 -5.33 -8.70 3.97
C ARG A 29 -6.45 -8.89 4.97
N ILE A 30 -6.18 -9.63 6.05
CA ILE A 30 -7.14 -9.86 7.14
C ILE A 30 -7.47 -8.53 7.82
N ARG A 31 -6.47 -7.75 8.26
CA ARG A 31 -6.73 -6.46 8.92
C ARG A 31 -7.47 -5.47 8.01
N VAL A 32 -7.10 -5.37 6.74
CA VAL A 32 -7.80 -4.52 5.75
C VAL A 32 -9.26 -4.94 5.65
N LYS A 33 -9.51 -6.24 5.51
CA LYS A 33 -10.88 -6.78 5.45
C LYS A 33 -11.66 -6.43 6.71
N ASP A 34 -11.08 -6.63 7.89
CA ASP A 34 -11.76 -6.39 9.16
C ASP A 34 -12.10 -4.91 9.36
N VAL A 35 -11.16 -4.02 9.04
CA VAL A 35 -11.37 -2.56 9.03
C VAL A 35 -12.54 -2.18 8.11
N PHE A 36 -12.59 -2.72 6.89
CA PHE A 36 -13.69 -2.45 5.96
C PHE A 36 -15.01 -3.06 6.44
N VAL A 37 -15.01 -4.29 6.96
CA VAL A 37 -16.21 -4.91 7.50
C VAL A 37 -16.78 -4.06 8.63
N GLU A 38 -15.94 -3.62 9.56
CA GLU A 38 -16.34 -2.76 10.67
C GLU A 38 -16.88 -1.42 10.18
N ALA A 39 -16.10 -0.69 9.37
CA ALA A 39 -16.43 0.65 8.91
C ALA A 39 -17.75 0.67 8.13
N LEU A 40 -17.93 -0.30 7.23
CA LEU A 40 -19.12 -0.38 6.39
C LEU A 40 -20.34 -0.90 7.17
N SER A 41 -20.18 -1.61 8.29
CA SER A 41 -21.29 -2.13 9.11
C SER A 41 -21.90 -1.11 10.06
N ARG A 42 -21.30 0.07 10.20
CA ARG A 42 -21.81 1.13 11.07
C ARG A 42 -23.11 1.73 10.49
N PRO A 43 -24.24 1.74 11.22
CA PRO A 43 -25.55 2.16 10.69
C PRO A 43 -25.63 3.63 10.26
N ASN A 44 -24.72 4.48 10.77
CA ASN A 44 -24.58 5.89 10.40
C ASN A 44 -23.24 6.20 9.70
N GLY A 45 -22.36 5.21 9.58
CA GLY A 45 -21.01 5.38 9.08
C GLY A 45 -21.05 5.34 7.58
N MET A 46 -21.34 6.50 6.95
CA MET A 46 -21.38 6.72 5.50
C MET A 46 -20.35 5.81 4.80
N PRO A 47 -20.75 4.63 4.28
CA PRO A 47 -19.80 3.63 3.81
C PRO A 47 -18.95 4.17 2.66
N GLN A 48 -19.59 5.02 1.85
CA GLN A 48 -18.97 5.77 0.77
C GLN A 48 -17.98 6.85 1.26
N ARG A 49 -18.25 7.50 2.39
CA ARG A 49 -17.33 8.51 2.96
C ARG A 49 -16.03 7.84 3.39
N PHE A 50 -16.14 6.71 4.09
CA PHE A 50 -14.99 5.91 4.51
C PHE A 50 -14.19 5.40 3.31
N SER A 51 -14.84 4.75 2.34
CA SER A 51 -14.13 4.20 1.18
C SER A 51 -13.45 5.30 0.35
N ASN A 52 -14.10 6.45 0.17
CA ASN A 52 -13.51 7.60 -0.52
C ASN A 52 -12.31 8.20 0.24
N LEU A 53 -12.41 8.32 1.57
CA LEU A 53 -11.31 8.83 2.40
C LEU A 53 -10.13 7.85 2.37
N PHE A 54 -10.40 6.56 2.49
CA PHE A 54 -9.40 5.52 2.41
C PHE A 54 -8.66 5.54 1.06
N ASP A 55 -9.39 5.58 -0.07
CA ASP A 55 -8.80 5.64 -1.42
C ASP A 55 -7.98 6.92 -1.66
N LEU A 56 -8.51 8.07 -1.21
CA LEU A 56 -7.82 9.36 -1.29
C LEU A 56 -6.47 9.32 -0.55
N VAL A 57 -6.49 8.93 0.73
CA VAL A 57 -5.29 8.95 1.57
C VAL A 57 -4.32 7.84 1.16
N LEU A 58 -4.82 6.68 0.71
CA LEU A 58 -3.97 5.61 0.19
C LEU A 58 -3.19 6.05 -1.03
N THR A 59 -3.85 6.79 -1.94
CA THR A 59 -3.18 7.38 -3.11
C THR A 59 -2.09 8.37 -2.68
N GLN A 60 -2.40 9.28 -1.75
CA GLN A 60 -1.44 10.25 -1.24
C GLN A 60 -0.22 9.60 -0.56
N VAL A 61 -0.43 8.54 0.22
CA VAL A 61 0.66 7.78 0.86
C VAL A 61 1.48 7.04 -0.21
N GLY A 62 0.82 6.44 -1.21
CA GLY A 62 1.49 5.81 -2.35
C GLY A 62 2.41 6.78 -3.10
N ASP A 63 1.92 7.98 -3.41
CA ASP A 63 2.71 9.02 -4.07
C ASP A 63 3.91 9.45 -3.20
N GLN A 64 3.71 9.60 -1.89
CA GLN A 64 4.79 9.94 -0.95
C GLN A 64 5.88 8.87 -0.92
N VAL A 65 5.51 7.59 -0.80
CA VAL A 65 6.46 6.47 -0.80
C VAL A 65 7.20 6.39 -2.14
N GLN A 66 6.50 6.55 -3.26
CA GLN A 66 7.11 6.53 -4.59
C GLN A 66 8.11 7.69 -4.77
N MET A 67 7.77 8.90 -4.30
CA MET A 67 8.68 10.05 -4.32
C MET A 67 9.91 9.82 -3.43
N GLN A 68 9.74 9.24 -2.24
CA GLN A 68 10.85 8.93 -1.33
C GLN A 68 11.78 7.87 -1.93
N ALA A 69 11.23 6.80 -2.53
CA ALA A 69 12.01 5.78 -3.21
C ALA A 69 12.83 6.38 -4.37
N LYS A 70 12.22 7.23 -5.19
CA LYS A 70 12.92 7.96 -6.27
C LYS A 70 14.03 8.85 -5.72
N LYS A 71 13.75 9.61 -4.65
CA LYS A 71 14.74 10.51 -4.02
C LYS A 71 15.94 9.74 -3.48
N LYS A 72 15.73 8.64 -2.76
CA LYS A 72 16.80 7.78 -2.24
C LYS A 72 17.65 7.19 -3.36
N PHE A 73 17.03 6.77 -4.46
CA PHE A 73 17.75 6.28 -5.63
C PHE A 73 18.69 7.34 -6.23
N PHE A 74 18.21 8.58 -6.38
CA PHE A 74 19.06 9.69 -6.87
C PHE A 74 20.19 10.05 -5.90
N GLU A 75 19.93 10.05 -4.58
CA GLU A 75 20.94 10.31 -3.56
C GLU A 75 22.04 9.23 -3.54
N GLN A 76 21.67 7.95 -3.67
CA GLN A 76 22.63 6.84 -3.78
C GLN A 76 23.48 6.95 -5.05
N GLN A 77 22.90 7.33 -6.19
CA GLN A 77 23.66 7.56 -7.42
C GLN A 77 24.68 8.69 -7.28
N GLN A 78 24.31 9.80 -6.62
CA GLN A 78 25.22 10.92 -6.41
C GLN A 78 26.36 10.57 -5.44
N GLN A 79 26.07 9.79 -4.39
CA GLN A 79 27.10 9.33 -3.45
C GLN A 79 28.08 8.33 -4.08
N GLN A 80 27.60 7.43 -4.94
CA GLN A 80 28.48 6.50 -5.68
C GLN A 80 29.38 7.21 -6.70
N GLN A 81 28.97 8.36 -7.25
CA GLN A 81 29.83 9.17 -8.11
C GLN A 81 30.89 9.99 -7.33
N GLN A 82 30.77 10.08 -5.99
CA GLN A 82 31.67 10.88 -5.16
C GLN A 82 32.62 10.05 -4.26
N GLN A 83 32.48 8.72 -4.21
CA GLN A 83 33.44 7.85 -3.51
C GLN A 83 34.40 7.19 -4.51
N PRO A 84 35.72 7.40 -4.39
CA PRO A 84 36.70 6.55 -5.08
C PRO A 84 36.63 5.14 -4.48
N GLU A 85 36.76 4.13 -5.35
CA GLU A 85 36.68 2.70 -5.06
C GLU A 85 37.36 2.32 -3.74
N ASP A 86 36.58 1.99 -2.70
CA ASP A 86 37.04 1.00 -1.72
C ASP A 86 35.91 0.36 -0.91
N THR A 87 35.94 -0.98 -0.90
CA THR A 87 35.57 -1.86 0.23
C THR A 87 34.10 -2.29 0.47
N PHE A 88 33.88 -3.59 0.21
CA PHE A 88 33.08 -4.61 0.94
C PHE A 88 31.54 -4.62 0.90
N VAL A 89 31.03 -5.71 0.32
CA VAL A 89 29.64 -6.17 0.39
C VAL A 89 29.42 -6.90 1.72
N SER A 90 28.48 -6.44 2.53
CA SER A 90 28.01 -7.13 3.74
C SER A 90 26.66 -7.79 3.42
N GLU A 91 26.62 -9.12 3.50
CA GLU A 91 25.42 -9.95 3.32
C GLU A 91 24.54 -9.88 4.58
N GLU A 92 23.29 -9.42 4.45
CA GLU A 92 22.25 -9.66 5.45
C GLU A 92 20.93 -10.06 4.78
N ASP A 93 20.47 -11.23 5.21
CA ASP A 93 19.22 -11.98 4.94
C ASP A 93 18.03 -11.20 4.36
N GLY A 94 17.59 -11.59 3.15
CA GLY A 94 16.39 -11.07 2.49
C GLY A 94 15.69 -12.13 1.66
N GLU A 95 14.41 -12.38 1.97
CA GLU A 95 13.55 -13.41 1.38
C GLU A 95 13.27 -13.16 -0.12
N VAL A 96 13.33 -14.23 -0.93
CA VAL A 96 13.66 -14.17 -2.36
C VAL A 96 12.43 -14.34 -3.26
N ALA A 97 12.19 -13.40 -4.18
CA ALA A 97 11.29 -13.58 -5.33
C ALA A 97 12.09 -13.47 -6.64
N VAL A 98 11.96 -14.48 -7.51
CA VAL A 98 12.85 -14.71 -8.65
C VAL A 98 12.32 -14.06 -9.93
N GLU A 99 13.01 -13.04 -10.45
CA GLU A 99 12.97 -12.64 -11.86
C GLU A 99 14.42 -12.44 -12.33
N ASP A 100 14.83 -13.24 -13.33
CA ASP A 100 16.08 -13.18 -14.08
C ASP A 100 17.42 -13.12 -13.29
N GLY A 101 17.90 -14.31 -12.89
CA GLY A 101 19.33 -14.63 -12.81
C GLY A 101 20.16 -14.06 -11.66
N GLU A 102 19.79 -12.90 -11.11
CA GLU A 102 20.40 -12.29 -9.93
C GLU A 102 19.29 -11.91 -8.96
N LEU A 103 19.36 -12.40 -7.72
CA LEU A 103 18.34 -12.19 -6.70
C LEU A 103 18.33 -10.72 -6.27
N ARG A 104 17.53 -9.89 -6.94
CA ARG A 104 17.32 -8.51 -6.54
C ARG A 104 16.54 -8.49 -5.22
N ILE A 105 17.25 -8.20 -4.13
CA ILE A 105 16.64 -7.94 -2.82
C ILE A 105 15.81 -6.66 -2.96
N LYS A 106 14.49 -6.77 -2.74
CA LYS A 106 13.59 -5.61 -2.78
C LYS A 106 13.89 -4.70 -1.60
N SER A 107 13.96 -3.41 -1.87
CA SER A 107 14.10 -2.41 -0.80
C SER A 107 12.84 -2.39 0.09
N PRO A 108 12.95 -1.97 1.37
CA PRO A 108 11.80 -1.79 2.25
C PRO A 108 10.70 -0.90 1.65
N GLU A 109 11.09 0.15 0.92
CA GLU A 109 10.16 1.05 0.24
C GLU A 109 9.43 0.36 -0.92
N GLU A 110 10.11 -0.54 -1.64
CA GLU A 110 9.51 -1.32 -2.70
C GLU A 110 8.49 -2.31 -2.13
N LEU A 111 8.81 -2.98 -1.02
CA LEU A 111 7.87 -3.84 -0.30
C LEU A 111 6.65 -3.06 0.20
N GLN A 112 6.87 -1.87 0.77
CA GLN A 112 5.78 -1.00 1.23
C GLN A 112 4.90 -0.54 0.06
N LEU A 113 5.48 -0.19 -1.09
CA LEU A 113 4.71 0.18 -2.28
C LEU A 113 3.84 -0.97 -2.78
N TRP A 114 4.38 -2.20 -2.81
CA TRP A 114 3.62 -3.40 -3.15
C TRP A 114 2.46 -3.64 -2.17
N ALA A 115 2.69 -3.46 -0.87
CA ALA A 115 1.64 -3.54 0.13
C ALA A 115 0.53 -2.50 -0.11
N LEU A 116 0.87 -1.25 -0.44
CA LEU A 116 -0.08 -0.18 -0.74
C LEU A 116 -0.92 -0.50 -2.00
N VAL A 117 -0.29 -1.03 -3.05
CA VAL A 117 -1.00 -1.46 -4.28
C VAL A 117 -1.97 -2.61 -4.00
N ASP A 118 -1.54 -3.62 -3.26
CA ASP A 118 -2.37 -4.75 -2.86
C ASP A 118 -3.58 -4.29 -2.02
N MET A 119 -3.37 -3.36 -1.08
CA MET A 119 -4.46 -2.75 -0.30
C MET A 119 -5.47 -2.00 -1.18
N MET A 120 -5.02 -1.29 -2.22
CA MET A 120 -5.90 -0.60 -3.16
C MET A 120 -6.78 -1.57 -3.96
N VAL A 121 -6.21 -2.70 -4.39
CA VAL A 121 -6.98 -3.72 -5.13
C VAL A 121 -8.00 -4.38 -4.20
N GLN A 122 -7.60 -4.70 -2.96
CA GLN A 122 -8.48 -5.31 -1.97
C GLN A 122 -9.63 -4.40 -1.56
N SER A 123 -9.36 -3.12 -1.26
CA SER A 123 -10.38 -2.15 -0.86
C SER A 123 -11.45 -2.01 -1.94
N LYS A 124 -11.04 -1.87 -3.21
CA LYS A 124 -11.94 -1.81 -4.38
C LYS A 124 -12.76 -3.09 -4.52
N THR A 125 -12.15 -4.26 -4.30
CA THR A 125 -12.83 -5.55 -4.38
C THR A 125 -13.89 -5.70 -3.28
N ILE A 126 -13.56 -5.32 -2.03
CA ILE A 126 -14.47 -5.39 -0.89
C ILE A 126 -15.68 -4.47 -1.11
N VAL A 127 -15.45 -3.22 -1.55
CA VAL A 127 -16.51 -2.25 -1.83
C VAL A 127 -17.42 -2.76 -2.97
N LYS A 128 -16.85 -3.23 -4.08
CA LYS A 128 -17.63 -3.78 -5.20
C LYS A 128 -18.46 -5.00 -4.81
N LYS A 129 -17.92 -5.87 -3.95
CA LYS A 129 -18.62 -7.07 -3.48
C LYS A 129 -19.81 -6.68 -2.61
N ARG A 130 -19.64 -5.67 -1.76
CA ARG A 130 -20.72 -5.14 -0.91
C ARG A 130 -21.80 -4.43 -1.72
N ASN A 131 -21.43 -3.71 -2.77
CA ASN A 131 -22.37 -2.99 -3.63
C ASN A 131 -23.09 -3.90 -4.65
N GLY A 132 -22.76 -5.19 -4.72
CA GLY A 132 -23.36 -6.14 -5.65
C GLY A 132 -22.86 -6.03 -7.11
N GLU A 133 -21.86 -5.17 -7.37
CA GLU A 133 -21.30 -4.95 -8.71
C GLU A 133 -20.45 -6.13 -9.20
N LEU A 134 -19.99 -6.99 -8.28
CA LEU A 134 -19.12 -8.15 -8.56
C LEU A 134 -19.85 -9.40 -9.08
N GLY A 135 -21.11 -9.27 -9.53
CA GLY A 135 -21.91 -10.41 -10.02
C GLY A 135 -22.87 -10.14 -11.19
N SER A 136 -22.89 -8.92 -11.77
CA SER A 136 -23.89 -8.56 -12.80
C SER A 136 -23.43 -8.74 -14.26
N LYS A 137 -22.28 -9.37 -14.53
CA LYS A 137 -21.89 -9.72 -15.89
C LYS A 137 -22.12 -11.21 -16.16
N GLY A 138 -23.32 -11.50 -16.67
CA GLY A 138 -23.59 -12.58 -17.61
C GLY A 138 -23.80 -13.97 -17.00
N THR A 139 -25.07 -14.36 -16.86
CA THR A 139 -25.46 -15.72 -17.27
C THR A 139 -24.92 -15.94 -18.68
N PHE A 140 -23.91 -16.78 -18.82
CA PHE A 140 -23.59 -17.40 -20.11
C PHE A 140 -24.73 -18.39 -20.40
N GLN A 141 -25.68 -17.96 -21.22
CA GLN A 141 -26.51 -18.87 -22.00
C GLN A 141 -25.79 -19.19 -23.30
#